data_AF-A0A920FNV6-F1
#
_entry.id   AF-A0A920FNV6-F1
#
_cell.length_a   1.000
_cell.length_b   1.000
_cell.length_c   1.000
_cell.angle_alpha   90.00
_cell.angle_beta   90.00
_cell.angle_gamma   90.00
#
_symmetry.space_group_name_H-M   'P 1'
#
loop_
_entity.id
_entity.type
_entity.pdbx_description
1 polymer ?
#
loop_
_entity_poly.entity_id
_entity_poly.type
_entity_poly.pdbx_seq_one_letter_code
_entity_poly.pdbx_strand_id
1 'polypeptide(L)'
;MYDQYHPLGLVGLITAFNFPVAVWSWNAMIAAICGNVSLWKPSPKTPLCSIALQRIVGRVLKENGMPEGVMNLVIGSNDEIGETLIADRRFPLISATGSTRMGRYVAERVASRLGKTILELGGNNAIIVTPSADLQIAIPGIVFGSVGTCGQRCTTTRRLIIHESIYDQVKTQLVRAYQQLDSRIGNPLSEGILIGPMIDAEAVRLSRTLWNRSKAGWNHPDRG
;
A
#
# COMPACT_ATOMS: atom_id res chain seq x y z
N MET A 1 32.82 15.70 -19.49
CA MET A 1 31.51 15.04 -19.72
C MET A 1 30.73 15.22 -18.43
N TYR A 2 29.61 15.93 -18.46
CA TYR A 2 28.78 16.15 -17.26
C TYR A 2 27.54 15.27 -17.37
N ASP A 3 27.11 14.69 -16.26
CA ASP A 3 25.82 14.02 -16.19
C ASP A 3 24.70 15.08 -16.15
N GLN A 4 23.76 14.97 -17.09
CA GLN A 4 22.57 15.82 -17.16
C GLN A 4 21.33 14.95 -17.13
N TYR A 5 20.32 15.40 -16.39
CA TYR A 5 19.04 14.71 -16.25
C TYR A 5 17.96 15.48 -17.03
N HIS A 6 17.22 14.77 -17.88
CA HIS A 6 16.13 15.30 -18.67
C HIS A 6 14.80 14.64 -18.29
N PRO A 7 13.65 15.32 -18.48
CA PRO A 7 12.34 14.72 -18.27
C PRO A 7 12.17 13.44 -19.10
N LEU A 8 11.51 12.44 -18.53
CA LEU A 8 11.15 11.21 -19.24
C LEU A 8 9.96 11.44 -20.18
N GLY A 9 9.05 12.36 -19.86
CA GLY A 9 7.84 12.62 -20.62
C GLY A 9 6.59 12.16 -19.88
N LEU A 10 5.89 11.14 -20.38
CA LEU A 10 4.67 10.63 -19.73
C LEU A 10 4.98 9.57 -18.66
N VAL A 11 4.37 9.74 -17.49
CA VAL A 11 4.45 8.78 -16.38
C VAL A 11 3.06 8.23 -16.06
N GLY A 12 2.91 6.92 -16.15
CA GLY A 12 1.68 6.23 -15.77
C GLY A 12 1.71 5.88 -14.29
N LEU A 13 0.67 6.26 -13.54
CA LEU A 13 0.56 6.03 -12.10
C LEU A 13 -0.61 5.09 -11.81
N ILE A 14 -0.35 3.91 -11.25
CA ILE A 14 -1.36 2.93 -10.85
C ILE A 14 -1.31 2.79 -9.32
N THR A 15 -2.37 3.20 -8.62
CA THR A 15 -2.38 3.23 -7.14
C THR A 15 -3.37 2.25 -6.51
N ALA A 16 -3.04 1.79 -5.30
CA ALA A 16 -3.86 0.89 -4.51
C ALA A 16 -4.90 1.62 -3.63
N PHE A 17 -5.85 0.86 -3.06
CA PHE A 17 -6.95 1.40 -2.25
C PHE A 17 -6.53 1.90 -0.87
N ASN A 18 -5.46 1.33 -0.30
CA ASN A 18 -5.12 1.48 1.12
C ASN A 18 -4.47 2.83 1.44
N PHE A 19 -3.81 3.44 0.47
CA PHE A 19 -3.27 4.80 0.54
C PHE A 19 -3.68 5.57 -0.72
N PRO A 20 -4.98 5.88 -0.87
CA PRO A 20 -5.57 6.24 -2.15
C PRO A 20 -5.17 7.64 -2.65
N VAL A 21 -4.56 8.45 -1.80
CA VAL A 21 -4.06 9.80 -2.15
C VAL A 21 -2.55 9.91 -2.03
N ALA A 22 -1.95 9.34 -0.98
CA ALA A 22 -0.53 9.54 -0.68
C ALA A 22 0.40 8.97 -1.75
N VAL A 23 0.12 7.75 -2.23
CA VAL A 23 0.95 7.09 -3.26
C VAL A 23 0.97 7.90 -4.55
N TRP A 24 -0.19 8.41 -4.97
CA TRP A 24 -0.27 9.29 -6.12
C TRP A 24 0.51 10.58 -5.86
N SER A 25 0.34 11.22 -4.70
CA SER A 25 1.02 12.48 -4.37
C SER A 25 2.54 12.33 -4.41
N TRP A 26 3.11 11.27 -3.84
CA TRP A 26 4.56 11.03 -3.90
C TRP A 26 5.07 10.98 -5.34
N ASN A 27 4.38 10.24 -6.20
CA ASN A 27 4.81 10.07 -7.58
C ASN A 27 4.54 11.32 -8.43
N ALA A 28 3.33 11.89 -8.35
CA ALA A 28 2.91 13.00 -9.19
C ALA A 28 3.70 14.28 -8.89
N MET A 29 4.00 14.57 -7.62
CA MET A 29 4.76 15.76 -7.27
C MET A 29 6.22 15.66 -7.74
N ILE A 30 6.85 14.49 -7.58
CA ILE A 30 8.21 14.23 -8.09
C ILE A 30 8.21 14.25 -9.62
N ALA A 31 7.24 13.60 -10.27
CA ALA A 31 7.11 13.61 -11.71
C ALA A 31 7.02 15.05 -12.25
N ALA A 32 6.18 15.89 -11.64
CA ALA A 32 5.97 17.27 -12.05
C ALA A 32 7.23 18.14 -11.92
N ILE A 33 7.94 18.09 -10.78
CA ILE A 33 9.18 18.88 -10.59
C ILE A 33 10.31 18.39 -11.52
N CYS A 34 10.29 17.12 -11.89
CA CYS A 34 11.18 16.57 -12.91
C CYS A 34 10.73 16.86 -14.35
N GLY A 35 9.70 17.68 -14.57
CA GLY A 35 9.21 18.10 -15.90
C GLY A 35 8.37 17.06 -16.63
N ASN A 36 7.81 16.08 -15.92
CA ASN A 36 6.98 15.02 -16.51
C ASN A 36 5.49 15.31 -16.38
N VAL A 37 4.72 14.74 -17.29
CA VAL A 37 3.25 14.71 -17.25
C VAL A 37 2.80 13.38 -16.68
N SER A 38 1.78 13.38 -15.81
CA SER A 38 1.26 12.16 -15.19
C SER A 38 -0.15 11.79 -15.66
N LEU A 39 -0.38 10.49 -15.82
CA LEU A 39 -1.69 9.89 -16.01
C LEU A 39 -1.96 8.91 -14.87
N TRP A 40 -2.95 9.21 -14.05
CA TRP A 40 -3.31 8.44 -12.87
C TRP A 40 -4.51 7.54 -13.14
N LYS A 41 -4.32 6.24 -12.92
CA LYS A 41 -5.39 5.24 -12.79
C LYS A 41 -5.45 4.72 -11.34
N PRO A 42 -6.40 5.19 -10.53
CA PRO A 42 -6.54 4.74 -9.14
C PRO A 42 -7.15 3.35 -9.04
N SER A 43 -7.13 2.82 -7.82
CA SER A 43 -7.94 1.67 -7.45
C SER A 43 -9.44 1.95 -7.70
N PRO A 44 -10.18 1.04 -8.35
CA PRO A 44 -11.63 1.15 -8.50
C PRO A 44 -12.41 1.19 -7.18
N LYS A 45 -11.77 0.81 -6.06
CA LYS A 45 -12.37 0.85 -4.72
C LYS A 45 -12.37 2.24 -4.08
N THR A 46 -11.59 3.18 -4.61
CA THR A 46 -11.41 4.53 -4.02
C THR A 46 -11.49 5.67 -5.05
N PRO A 47 -12.48 5.68 -5.97
CA PRO A 47 -12.54 6.68 -7.04
C PRO A 47 -12.80 8.09 -6.51
N LEU A 48 -13.62 8.22 -5.45
CA LEU A 48 -14.02 9.52 -4.92
C LEU A 48 -12.84 10.32 -4.32
N CYS A 49 -11.91 9.65 -3.63
CA CYS A 49 -10.67 10.27 -3.17
C CYS A 49 -9.87 10.86 -4.34
N SER A 50 -9.85 10.14 -5.45
CA SER A 50 -9.10 10.51 -6.64
C SER A 50 -9.71 11.70 -7.36
N ILE A 51 -11.04 11.71 -7.50
CA ILE A 51 -11.79 12.84 -8.08
C ILE A 51 -11.61 14.10 -7.23
N ALA A 52 -11.73 13.98 -5.90
CA ALA A 52 -11.58 15.11 -5.00
C ALA A 52 -10.18 15.74 -5.12
N LEU A 53 -9.14 14.91 -5.13
CA LEU A 53 -7.76 15.36 -5.24
C LEU A 53 -7.46 15.99 -6.60
N GLN A 54 -7.97 15.41 -7.68
CA GLN A 54 -7.84 15.97 -9.03
C GLN A 54 -8.50 17.35 -9.14
N ARG A 55 -9.64 17.58 -8.48
CA ARG A 55 -10.29 18.91 -8.43
C ARG A 55 -9.45 19.94 -7.69
N ILE A 56 -8.84 19.55 -6.56
CA ILE A 56 -7.95 20.43 -5.79
C ILE A 56 -6.77 20.86 -6.65
N VAL A 57 -6.09 19.91 -7.29
CA VAL A 57 -4.93 20.21 -8.15
C VAL A 57 -5.32 20.97 -9.40
N GLY A 58 -6.46 20.64 -10.02
CA GLY A 58 -6.96 21.37 -11.18
C GLY A 58 -7.16 22.86 -10.91
N ARG A 59 -7.65 23.23 -9.71
CA ARG A 59 -7.75 24.64 -9.30
C ARG A 59 -6.38 25.31 -9.23
N VAL A 60 -5.40 24.65 -8.61
CA VAL A 60 -4.03 25.20 -8.48
C VAL A 60 -3.38 25.39 -9.85
N LEU A 61 -3.49 24.39 -10.75
CA LEU A 61 -2.93 24.49 -12.10
C LEU A 61 -3.54 25.66 -12.88
N LYS A 62 -4.87 25.83 -12.79
CA LYS A 62 -5.59 26.93 -13.44
C LYS A 62 -5.16 28.30 -12.89
N GLU A 63 -5.08 28.45 -11.57
CA GLU A 63 -4.66 29.70 -10.91
C GLU A 63 -3.23 30.12 -11.29
N ASN A 64 -2.37 29.15 -11.67
CA ASN A 64 -1.00 29.39 -12.07
C ASN A 64 -0.80 29.43 -13.60
N GLY A 65 -1.88 29.43 -14.40
CA GLY A 65 -1.78 29.49 -15.87
C GLY A 65 -1.09 28.27 -16.49
N MET A 66 -1.07 27.14 -15.80
CA MET A 66 -0.44 25.91 -16.29
C MET A 66 -1.33 25.22 -17.33
N PRO A 67 -0.74 24.56 -18.35
CA PRO A 67 -1.51 23.81 -19.33
C PRO A 67 -2.42 22.78 -18.69
N GLU A 68 -3.63 22.64 -19.23
CA GLU A 68 -4.49 21.52 -18.90
C GLU A 68 -3.78 20.21 -19.27
N GLY A 69 -3.85 19.23 -18.37
CA GLY A 69 -3.30 17.89 -18.62
C GLY A 69 -1.86 17.65 -18.17
N VAL A 70 -1.28 18.50 -17.31
CA VAL A 70 -0.01 18.16 -16.60
C VAL A 70 -0.20 16.99 -15.64
N MET A 71 -1.38 16.91 -15.00
CA MET A 71 -1.77 15.79 -14.14
C MET A 71 -3.18 15.36 -14.54
N ASN A 72 -3.34 14.11 -14.97
CA ASN A 72 -4.60 13.58 -15.49
C ASN A 72 -5.10 12.42 -14.64
N LEU A 73 -6.42 12.26 -14.57
CA LEU A 73 -7.09 11.15 -13.87
C LEU A 73 -7.96 10.39 -14.87
N VAL A 74 -7.82 9.07 -14.91
CA VAL A 74 -8.72 8.18 -15.65
C VAL A 74 -9.24 7.10 -14.72
N ILE A 75 -10.56 7.04 -14.58
CA ILE A 75 -11.24 6.06 -13.74
C ILE A 75 -11.75 4.95 -14.64
N GLY A 76 -11.39 3.72 -14.32
CA GLY A 76 -11.87 2.54 -15.03
C GLY A 76 -11.27 1.26 -14.49
N SER A 77 -11.72 0.14 -15.06
CA SER A 77 -11.31 -1.20 -14.65
C SER A 77 -9.82 -1.45 -14.90
N ASN A 78 -9.27 -2.50 -14.30
CA ASN A 78 -7.90 -2.91 -14.57
C ASN A 78 -7.75 -3.42 -16.01
N ASP A 79 -8.74 -4.16 -16.49
CA ASP A 79 -8.68 -4.80 -17.81
C ASP A 79 -8.82 -3.77 -18.95
N GLU A 80 -9.60 -2.71 -18.75
CA GLU A 80 -9.82 -1.69 -19.77
C GLU A 80 -8.71 -0.63 -19.76
N ILE A 81 -8.53 0.03 -18.61
CA ILE A 81 -7.62 1.18 -18.50
C ILE A 81 -6.21 0.74 -18.08
N GLY A 82 -6.11 -0.24 -17.17
CA GLY A 82 -4.82 -0.72 -16.68
C GLY A 82 -4.00 -1.38 -17.78
N GLU A 83 -4.59 -2.33 -18.52
CA GLU A 83 -3.92 -3.04 -19.62
C GLU A 83 -3.46 -2.08 -20.72
N THR A 84 -4.36 -1.19 -21.15
CA THR A 84 -4.06 -0.18 -22.16
C THR A 84 -2.88 0.69 -21.73
N LEU A 85 -2.89 1.18 -20.48
CA LEU A 85 -1.83 2.04 -19.94
C LEU A 85 -0.47 1.34 -19.88
N ILE A 86 -0.42 0.10 -19.37
CA ILE A 86 0.86 -0.59 -19.24
C ILE A 86 1.42 -1.06 -20.58
N ALA A 87 0.59 -1.23 -21.62
CA ALA A 87 1.02 -1.62 -22.97
C ALA A 87 1.41 -0.41 -23.85
N ASP A 88 1.01 0.81 -23.48
CA ASP A 88 1.23 2.00 -24.30
C ASP A 88 2.71 2.44 -24.30
N ARG A 89 3.32 2.45 -25.49
CA ARG A 89 4.73 2.82 -25.71
C ARG A 89 5.04 4.29 -25.42
N ARG A 90 4.03 5.16 -25.38
CA ARG A 90 4.19 6.59 -25.06
C ARG A 90 4.51 6.83 -23.58
N PHE A 91 4.30 5.83 -22.72
CA PHE A 91 4.60 5.90 -21.29
C PHE A 91 5.94 5.19 -20.98
N PRO A 92 7.08 5.89 -21.03
CA PRO A 92 8.38 5.31 -20.73
C PRO A 92 8.52 4.85 -19.28
N LEU A 93 7.69 5.34 -18.36
CA LEU A 93 7.68 4.93 -16.95
C LEU A 93 6.27 4.60 -16.48
N ILE A 94 6.12 3.43 -15.85
CA ILE A 94 4.94 3.05 -15.08
C ILE A 94 5.32 2.88 -13.60
N SER A 95 4.72 3.68 -12.73
CA SER A 95 4.76 3.47 -11.28
C SER A 95 3.51 2.73 -10.85
N ALA A 96 3.66 1.50 -10.37
CA ALA A 96 2.55 0.64 -9.98
C ALA A 96 2.68 0.17 -8.53
N THR A 97 1.63 0.45 -7.75
CA THR A 97 1.52 0.02 -6.36
C THR A 97 0.40 -1.00 -6.20
N GLY A 98 0.70 -2.16 -5.61
CA GLY A 98 -0.32 -3.18 -5.36
C GLY A 98 0.23 -4.55 -4.98
N SER A 99 -0.44 -5.63 -5.41
CA SER A 99 -0.03 -7.00 -5.06
C SER A 99 1.21 -7.45 -5.85
N THR A 100 1.98 -8.38 -5.29
CA THR A 100 3.12 -9.00 -6.00
C THR A 100 2.71 -9.68 -7.30
N ARG A 101 1.52 -10.30 -7.34
CA ARG A 101 0.95 -10.89 -8.57
C ARG A 101 0.76 -9.83 -9.66
N MET A 102 0.17 -8.69 -9.30
CA MET A 102 0.00 -7.56 -10.22
C MET A 102 1.37 -7.01 -10.66
N GLY A 103 2.31 -6.84 -9.74
CA GLY A 103 3.64 -6.31 -10.04
C GLY A 103 4.41 -7.13 -11.08
N ARG A 104 4.39 -8.47 -10.97
CA ARG A 104 5.01 -9.35 -11.97
C ARG A 104 4.41 -9.13 -13.36
N TYR A 105 3.08 -9.10 -13.43
CA TYR A 105 2.37 -8.88 -14.68
C TYR A 105 2.71 -7.53 -15.31
N VAL A 106 2.68 -6.44 -14.52
CA VAL A 106 3.07 -5.10 -15.02
C VAL A 106 4.53 -5.08 -15.48
N ALA A 107 5.44 -5.69 -14.73
CA ALA A 107 6.86 -5.75 -15.09
C ALA A 107 7.07 -6.40 -16.45
N GLU A 108 6.46 -7.56 -16.68
CA GLU A 108 6.56 -8.31 -17.94
C GLU A 108 6.04 -7.49 -19.13
N ARG A 109 4.84 -6.90 -18.98
CA ARG A 109 4.21 -6.11 -20.05
C ARG A 109 5.00 -4.85 -20.38
N VAL A 110 5.46 -4.11 -19.38
CA VAL A 110 6.22 -2.88 -19.60
C VAL A 110 7.63 -3.17 -20.14
N ALA A 111 8.30 -4.22 -19.65
CA ALA A 111 9.61 -4.62 -20.15
C ALA A 111 9.56 -5.11 -21.61
N SER A 112 8.48 -5.78 -22.03
CA SER A 112 8.29 -6.23 -23.42
C SER A 112 8.34 -5.11 -24.47
N ARG A 113 8.11 -3.86 -24.03
CA ARG A 113 8.19 -2.65 -24.84
C ARG A 113 9.33 -1.71 -24.42
N LEU A 114 10.31 -2.24 -23.67
CA LEU A 114 11.50 -1.54 -23.17
C LEU A 114 11.19 -0.32 -22.28
N GLY A 115 10.03 -0.32 -21.60
CA GLY A 115 9.70 0.70 -20.61
C GLY A 115 10.34 0.44 -19.25
N LYS A 116 10.32 1.46 -18.38
CA LYS A 116 10.77 1.38 -16.99
C LYS A 116 9.59 1.20 -16.05
N THR A 117 9.84 0.55 -14.91
CA THR A 117 8.84 0.41 -13.85
C THR A 117 9.38 0.85 -12.49
N ILE A 118 8.49 1.40 -11.67
CA ILE A 118 8.65 1.49 -10.22
C ILE A 118 7.56 0.59 -9.64
N LEU A 119 7.95 -0.42 -8.85
CA LEU A 119 7.04 -1.45 -8.36
C LEU A 119 7.02 -1.47 -6.84
N GLU A 120 5.99 -0.87 -6.25
CA GLU A 120 5.75 -0.85 -4.81
C GLU A 120 4.74 -1.94 -4.44
N LEU A 121 5.26 -3.11 -4.07
CA LEU A 121 4.47 -4.34 -3.99
C LEU A 121 4.11 -4.71 -2.54
N GLY A 122 3.49 -5.89 -2.37
CA GLY A 122 3.10 -6.37 -1.05
C GLY A 122 4.31 -6.69 -0.15
N GLY A 123 4.14 -6.49 1.16
CA GLY A 123 5.12 -6.84 2.19
C GLY A 123 4.61 -7.92 3.15
N ASN A 124 5.53 -8.79 3.59
CA ASN A 124 5.34 -9.73 4.70
C ASN A 124 6.31 -9.39 5.84
N ASN A 125 6.09 -8.21 6.43
CA ASN A 125 7.05 -7.54 7.30
C ASN A 125 7.14 -8.23 8.67
N ALA A 126 8.33 -8.23 9.24
CA ALA A 126 8.61 -8.79 10.54
C ALA A 126 9.23 -7.77 11.49
N ILE A 127 8.97 -7.96 12.78
CA ILE A 127 9.71 -7.33 13.88
C ILE A 127 10.51 -8.43 14.59
N ILE A 128 11.79 -8.17 14.84
CA ILE A 128 12.65 -9.04 15.64
C ILE A 128 12.74 -8.45 17.05
N VAL A 129 12.44 -9.24 18.07
CA VAL A 129 12.47 -8.82 19.48
C VAL A 129 13.59 -9.58 20.20
N THR A 130 14.65 -8.87 20.57
CA THR A 130 15.82 -9.41 21.25
C THR A 130 15.68 -9.30 22.78
N PRO A 131 16.48 -10.02 23.58
CA PRO A 131 16.40 -9.97 25.05
C PRO A 131 16.60 -8.57 25.64
N SER A 132 17.36 -7.70 24.96
CA SER A 132 17.64 -6.33 25.39
C SER A 132 16.60 -5.31 24.92
N ALA A 133 15.52 -5.75 24.26
CA ALA A 133 14.49 -4.86 23.77
C ALA A 133 13.72 -4.19 24.92
N ASP A 134 13.51 -2.88 24.81
CA ASP A 134 12.59 -2.18 25.69
C ASP A 134 11.14 -2.58 25.34
N LEU A 135 10.55 -3.44 26.16
CA LEU A 135 9.19 -3.93 25.96
C LEU A 135 8.11 -2.87 26.12
N GLN A 136 8.37 -1.78 26.86
CA GLN A 136 7.42 -0.67 26.98
C GLN A 136 7.26 0.08 25.66
N ILE A 137 8.29 0.07 24.82
CA ILE A 137 8.26 0.65 23.47
C ILE A 137 7.84 -0.41 22.44
N ALA A 138 8.40 -1.62 22.54
CA ALA A 138 8.22 -2.67 21.55
C ALA A 138 6.76 -3.14 21.48
N ILE A 139 6.08 -3.35 22.63
CA ILE A 139 4.72 -3.89 22.64
C ILE A 139 3.72 -2.94 21.97
N PRO A 140 3.63 -1.63 22.32
CA PRO A 140 2.77 -0.69 21.61
C PRO A 140 3.11 -0.58 20.12
N GLY A 141 4.40 -0.56 19.77
CA GLY A 141 4.84 -0.50 18.38
C GLY A 141 4.40 -1.72 17.56
N ILE A 142 4.54 -2.92 18.13
CA ILE A 142 4.07 -4.17 17.54
C ILE A 142 2.56 -4.15 17.33
N VAL A 143 1.80 -3.76 18.36
CA VAL A 143 0.33 -3.72 18.29
C VAL A 143 -0.11 -2.75 17.21
N PHE A 144 0.35 -1.50 17.24
CA PHE A 144 0.03 -0.49 16.24
C PHE A 144 0.41 -0.94 14.82
N GLY A 145 1.63 -1.47 14.65
CA GLY A 145 2.12 -1.97 13.37
C GLY A 145 1.33 -3.15 12.81
N SER A 146 0.68 -3.94 13.68
CA SER A 146 -0.09 -5.12 13.30
C SER A 146 -1.55 -4.81 13.01
N VAL A 147 -2.19 -3.97 13.83
CA VAL A 147 -3.65 -3.73 13.78
C VAL A 147 -4.03 -2.43 13.05
N GLY A 148 -3.11 -1.49 12.95
CA GLY A 148 -3.34 -0.20 12.30
C GLY A 148 -3.87 -0.36 10.87
N THR A 149 -4.89 0.42 10.52
CA THR A 149 -5.58 0.31 9.21
C THR A 149 -6.14 -1.10 8.95
N CYS A 150 -6.57 -1.80 10.00
CA CYS A 150 -7.06 -3.17 9.94
C CYS A 150 -6.05 -4.14 9.27
N GLY A 151 -4.75 -3.88 9.44
CA GLY A 151 -3.68 -4.69 8.85
C GLY A 151 -3.52 -4.57 7.32
N GLN A 152 -4.15 -3.57 6.69
CA GLN A 152 -4.17 -3.40 5.22
C GLN A 152 -3.07 -2.46 4.68
N ARG A 153 -1.98 -2.26 5.41
CA ARG A 153 -0.79 -1.54 4.94
C ARG A 153 0.16 -2.50 4.22
N CYS A 154 0.93 -2.00 3.24
CA CYS A 154 2.08 -2.74 2.70
C CYS A 154 3.13 -3.01 3.78
N THR A 155 3.23 -2.12 4.77
CA THR A 155 4.15 -2.16 5.93
C THR A 155 3.57 -2.80 7.18
N THR A 156 2.36 -3.39 7.13
CA THR A 156 1.77 -4.09 8.29
C THR A 156 2.74 -5.14 8.83
N THR A 157 2.92 -5.18 10.15
CA THR A 157 3.66 -6.26 10.83
C THR A 157 2.83 -7.54 10.75
N ARG A 158 3.37 -8.56 10.09
CA ARG A 158 2.67 -9.85 9.90
C ARG A 158 3.35 -10.99 10.64
N ARG A 159 4.62 -10.82 11.02
CA ARG A 159 5.43 -11.82 11.71
C ARG A 159 6.16 -11.18 12.87
N LEU A 160 6.26 -11.90 13.96
CA LEU A 160 7.11 -11.55 15.10
C LEU A 160 8.13 -12.68 15.27
N ILE A 161 9.40 -12.30 15.35
CA ILE A 161 10.52 -13.22 15.57
C ILE A 161 11.09 -12.86 16.93
N ILE A 162 10.74 -13.63 17.96
CA ILE A 162 11.01 -13.29 19.36
C ILE A 162 12.06 -14.25 19.89
N HIS A 163 13.06 -13.72 20.59
CA HIS A 163 14.06 -14.55 21.26
C HIS A 163 13.40 -15.42 22.33
N GLU A 164 13.76 -16.71 22.39
CA GLU A 164 13.11 -17.71 23.26
C GLU A 164 13.08 -17.29 24.74
N SER A 165 14.15 -16.68 25.24
CA SER A 165 14.29 -16.27 26.64
C SER A 165 13.26 -15.23 27.11
N ILE A 166 12.60 -14.53 26.20
CA ILE A 166 11.57 -13.51 26.50
C ILE A 166 10.22 -13.83 25.82
N TYR A 167 10.11 -15.00 25.17
CA TYR A 167 8.95 -15.35 24.36
C TYR A 167 7.64 -15.28 25.14
N ASP A 168 7.58 -15.95 26.29
CA ASP A 168 6.36 -16.02 27.10
C ASP A 168 5.97 -14.67 27.71
N GLN A 169 6.96 -13.86 28.07
CA GLN A 169 6.72 -12.50 28.55
C GLN A 169 6.10 -11.63 27.45
N VAL A 170 6.67 -11.65 26.23
CA VAL A 170 6.16 -10.87 25.09
C VAL A 170 4.77 -11.37 24.69
N LYS A 171 4.58 -12.69 24.58
CA LYS A 171 3.28 -13.32 24.26
C LYS A 171 2.19 -12.87 25.24
N THR A 172 2.47 -12.95 26.53
CA THR A 172 1.50 -12.58 27.58
C THR A 172 1.12 -11.10 27.50
N GLN A 173 2.09 -10.21 27.28
CA GLN A 173 1.83 -8.78 27.14
C GLN A 173 1.04 -8.45 25.87
N LEU A 174 1.35 -9.10 24.75
CA LEU A 174 0.61 -8.92 23.49
C LEU A 174 -0.84 -9.38 23.63
N VAL A 175 -1.11 -10.53 24.25
CA VAL A 175 -2.49 -11.00 24.46
C VAL A 175 -3.29 -9.98 25.27
N ARG A 176 -2.72 -9.46 26.36
CA ARG A 176 -3.37 -8.41 27.17
C ARG A 176 -3.63 -7.14 26.37
N ALA A 177 -2.65 -6.69 25.57
CA ALA A 177 -2.81 -5.50 24.74
C ALA A 177 -3.89 -5.69 23.67
N TYR A 178 -3.99 -6.88 23.05
CA TYR A 178 -5.02 -7.19 22.07
C TYR A 178 -6.43 -7.24 22.67
N GLN A 179 -6.59 -7.72 23.91
CA GLN A 179 -7.88 -7.72 24.60
C GLN A 179 -8.43 -6.30 24.80
N GLN A 180 -7.55 -5.31 24.98
CA GLN A 180 -7.95 -3.90 25.12
C GLN A 180 -8.49 -3.28 23.82
N LEU A 181 -8.33 -3.95 22.68
CA LEU A 181 -8.76 -3.43 21.38
C LEU A 181 -10.24 -3.68 21.09
N ASP A 182 -10.90 -4.59 21.81
CA ASP A 182 -12.28 -5.00 21.53
C ASP A 182 -13.25 -3.81 21.52
N SER A 183 -13.14 -2.93 22.52
CA SER A 183 -13.92 -1.69 22.62
C SER A 183 -13.48 -0.58 21.66
N ARG A 184 -12.43 -0.81 20.86
CA ARG A 184 -11.81 0.16 19.95
C ARG A 184 -11.98 -0.23 18.47
N ILE A 185 -12.76 -1.27 18.19
CA ILE A 185 -13.17 -1.69 16.84
C ILE A 185 -14.51 -1.05 16.52
N GLY A 186 -14.65 -0.38 15.37
CA GLY A 186 -15.92 0.25 15.02
C GLY A 186 -15.87 1.17 13.82
N ASN A 187 -16.79 2.15 13.81
CA ASN A 187 -16.89 3.14 12.75
C ASN A 187 -15.63 4.04 12.74
N PRO A 188 -14.89 4.12 11.62
CA PRO A 188 -13.66 4.93 11.55
C PRO A 188 -13.87 6.45 11.69
N LEU A 189 -15.12 6.94 11.63
CA LEU A 189 -15.45 8.34 11.89
C LEU A 189 -15.72 8.65 13.37
N SER A 190 -15.85 7.62 14.21
CA SER A 190 -16.11 7.80 15.64
C SER A 190 -14.81 8.00 16.40
N GLU A 191 -14.80 8.98 17.32
CA GLU A 191 -13.65 9.24 18.18
C GLU A 191 -13.30 8.01 19.01
N GLY A 192 -12.00 7.82 19.26
CA GLY A 192 -11.50 6.68 20.02
C GLY A 192 -11.43 5.37 19.22
N ILE A 193 -12.09 5.20 18.07
CA ILE A 193 -11.93 3.98 17.28
C ILE A 193 -10.52 3.88 16.69
N LEU A 194 -9.88 2.72 16.89
CA LEU A 194 -8.52 2.43 16.40
C LEU A 194 -8.52 1.49 15.19
N ILE A 195 -9.52 0.62 15.10
CA ILE A 195 -9.60 -0.42 14.07
C ILE A 195 -10.93 -0.28 13.33
N GLY A 196 -10.84 0.20 12.10
CA GLY A 196 -11.97 0.22 11.16
C GLY A 196 -12.16 -1.12 10.43
N PRO A 197 -13.10 -1.17 9.48
CA PRO A 197 -13.37 -2.39 8.71
C PRO A 197 -12.27 -2.71 7.70
N MET A 198 -12.29 -3.94 7.21
CA MET A 198 -11.59 -4.28 5.96
C MET A 198 -12.27 -3.61 4.77
N ILE A 199 -11.55 -3.48 3.65
CA ILE A 199 -12.02 -2.73 2.49
C ILE A 199 -13.30 -3.32 1.86
N ASP A 200 -13.47 -4.64 1.88
CA ASP A 200 -14.66 -5.33 1.37
C ASP A 200 -14.81 -6.74 1.95
N ALA A 201 -15.93 -7.39 1.61
CA ALA A 201 -16.26 -8.74 2.04
C ALA A 201 -15.29 -9.81 1.50
N GLU A 202 -14.69 -9.59 0.33
CA GLU A 202 -13.70 -10.52 -0.22
C GLU A 202 -12.43 -10.55 0.64
N ALA A 203 -11.94 -9.38 1.06
CA ALA A 203 -10.80 -9.27 1.95
C ALA A 203 -11.06 -9.96 3.30
N VAL A 204 -12.29 -9.85 3.83
CA VAL A 204 -12.73 -10.57 5.03
C VAL A 204 -12.71 -12.09 4.80
N ARG A 205 -13.29 -12.56 3.68
CA ARG A 205 -13.33 -13.98 3.33
C ARG A 205 -11.92 -14.57 3.24
N LEU A 206 -11.01 -13.89 2.53
CA LEU A 206 -9.61 -14.33 2.40
C LEU A 206 -8.91 -14.42 3.76
N SER A 207 -9.09 -13.41 4.61
CA SER A 207 -8.52 -13.39 5.96
C SER A 207 -9.01 -14.57 6.81
N ARG A 208 -10.32 -14.88 6.76
CA ARG A 208 -10.90 -16.04 7.45
C ARG A 208 -10.34 -17.37 6.92
N THR A 209 -10.19 -17.50 5.60
CA THR A 209 -9.59 -18.70 4.99
C THR A 209 -8.15 -18.89 5.47
N LEU A 210 -7.34 -17.83 5.49
CA LEU A 210 -5.94 -17.89 5.95
C LEU A 210 -5.86 -18.22 7.45
N TRP A 211 -6.74 -17.65 8.27
CA TRP A 211 -6.84 -17.96 9.70
C TRP A 211 -7.19 -19.43 9.96
N ASN A 212 -8.13 -20.00 9.22
CA ASN A 212 -8.49 -21.41 9.37
C ASN A 212 -7.33 -22.33 8.94
N ARG A 213 -6.60 -21.96 7.88
CA ARG A 213 -5.41 -22.70 7.44
C ARG A 213 -4.27 -22.62 8.45
N SER A 214 -4.02 -21.46 9.06
CA SER A 214 -2.94 -21.32 10.05
C SER A 214 -3.21 -22.16 11.29
N LYS A 215 -4.47 -22.28 11.73
CA LYS A 215 -4.86 -23.20 12.81
C LYS A 215 -4.62 -24.67 12.44
N ALA A 216 -4.97 -25.08 11.22
CA ALA A 216 -4.79 -26.44 10.76
C ALA A 216 -3.30 -26.83 10.63
N GLY A 217 -2.44 -25.92 10.16
CA GLY A 217 -1.00 -26.15 10.00
C GLY A 217 -0.15 -25.96 11.25
N TRP A 218 -0.70 -25.40 12.34
CA TRP A 218 0.02 -25.25 13.62
C TRP A 218 0.10 -26.57 14.41
N ASN A 219 -0.80 -27.52 14.15
CA ASN A 219 -0.90 -28.80 14.87
C ASN A 219 -0.01 -29.93 14.28
N HIS A 220 1.01 -29.63 13.47
CA HIS A 220 1.93 -30.67 13.00
C HIS A 220 2.96 -30.98 14.12
N PRO A 221 3.09 -32.24 14.57
CA PRO A 221 3.89 -32.63 15.73
C PRO A 221 5.42 -32.61 15.50
N ASP A 222 5.90 -32.27 14.30
CA ASP A 222 7.32 -32.28 13.96
C ASP A 222 7.96 -30.90 14.09
N ARG A 223 8.11 -30.44 15.33
CA ARG A 223 9.08 -29.39 15.69
C ARG A 223 9.98 -29.92 16.79
N GLY A 224 10.99 -30.69 16.37
CA GLY A 224 12.23 -30.85 17.12
C GLY A 224 13.06 -29.57 17.07
#